data_AF-A0A850SGD1-F1
#
_entry.id   AF-A0A850SGD1-F1
#
_cell.length_a   1.000
_cell.length_b   1.000
_cell.length_c   1.000
_cell.angle_alpha   90.00
_cell.angle_beta   90.00
_cell.angle_gamma   90.00
#
_symmetry.space_group_name_H-M   'P 1'
#
loop_
_entity.id
_entity.type
_entity.pdbx_description
1 polymer ?
#
loop_
_entity_poly.entity_id
_entity_poly.type
_entity_poly.pdbx_seq_one_letter_code
_entity_poly.pdbx_strand_id
1 'polypeptide(L)'
;MSRRPKPVRDHYTESLATNSQNLARQLAGASVSESETREIIDAISSLYLKETEKIAEECERDIMALEKVPSPLGLFVSCISQVAQDVRSPAAADLLQKYVAAWEDWM
;
A
#
# COMPACT_ATOMS: atom_id res chain seq x y z
N MET A 1 8.74 13.98 28.09
CA MET A 1 9.38 13.95 26.76
C MET A 1 8.34 14.40 25.74
N SER A 2 8.51 15.58 25.14
CA SER A 2 7.63 16.03 24.05
C SER A 2 7.88 15.14 22.84
N ARG A 3 6.94 14.25 22.52
CA ARG A 3 7.00 13.48 21.26
C ARG A 3 6.72 14.49 20.16
N ARG A 4 7.77 14.95 19.49
CA ARG A 4 7.59 15.67 18.23
C ARG A 4 6.76 14.77 17.30
N PRO A 5 5.81 15.33 16.53
CA PRO A 5 5.07 14.56 15.54
C PRO A 5 6.06 13.84 14.62
N LYS A 6 5.82 12.56 14.31
CA LYS A 6 6.62 11.87 13.30
C LYS A 6 6.38 12.55 11.94
N PRO A 7 7.39 12.64 11.08
CA PRO A 7 7.20 13.05 9.69
C PRO A 7 6.10 12.23 9.02
N VAL A 8 5.30 12.86 8.16
CA VAL A 8 4.25 12.20 7.37
C VAL A 8 4.80 10.96 6.69
N ARG A 9 5.96 11.09 6.03
CA ARG A 9 6.66 9.98 5.37
C ARG A 9 6.86 8.75 6.25
N ASP A 10 7.20 8.93 7.52
CA ASP A 10 7.48 7.82 8.43
C ASP A 10 6.22 7.01 8.75
N HIS A 11 5.06 7.68 8.85
CA HIS A 11 3.77 7.00 9.01
C HIS A 11 3.42 6.13 7.81
N TYR A 12 3.69 6.63 6.60
CA TYR A 12 3.42 5.89 5.37
C TYR A 12 4.38 4.71 5.19
N THR A 13 5.67 4.86 5.50
CA THR A 13 6.65 3.78 5.35
C THR A 13 6.48 2.66 6.39
N GLU A 14 6.10 2.99 7.63
CA GLU A 14 5.74 2.00 8.65
C GLU A 14 4.51 1.18 8.23
N SER A 15 3.50 1.85 7.68
CA SER A 15 2.31 1.21 7.11
C SER A 15 2.68 0.30 5.94
N LEU A 16 3.50 0.77 5.01
CA LEU A 16 3.96 -0.03 3.86
C LEU A 16 4.66 -1.31 4.32
N ALA A 17 5.62 -1.20 5.23
CA ALA A 17 6.37 -2.37 5.71
C ALA A 17 5.44 -3.43 6.33
N THR A 18 4.49 -3.00 7.16
CA THR A 18 3.53 -3.90 7.82
C THR A 18 2.60 -4.57 6.81
N ASN A 19 2.02 -3.77 5.91
CA ASN A 19 1.05 -4.27 4.94
C ASN A 19 1.69 -5.16 3.88
N SER A 20 2.90 -4.82 3.40
CA SER A 20 3.65 -5.68 2.48
C SER A 20 4.01 -7.02 3.11
N GLN A 21 4.43 -7.05 4.39
CA GLN A 21 4.68 -8.32 5.09
C GLN A 21 3.43 -9.18 5.22
N ASN A 22 2.29 -8.56 5.55
CA ASN A 22 1.02 -9.28 5.67
C ASN A 22 0.57 -9.83 4.32
N LEU A 23 0.63 -9.02 3.27
CA LEU A 23 0.26 -9.44 1.91
C LEU A 23 1.17 -10.57 1.41
N ALA A 24 2.49 -10.48 1.62
CA ALA A 24 3.42 -11.54 1.24
C ALA A 24 3.09 -12.88 1.90
N ARG A 25 2.72 -12.87 3.19
CA ARG A 25 2.29 -14.09 3.91
C ARG A 25 1.00 -14.67 3.31
N GLN A 26 0.05 -13.83 2.92
CA GLN A 26 -1.21 -14.28 2.34
C GLN A 26 -1.04 -14.81 0.92
N LEU A 27 -0.20 -14.18 0.10
CA LEU A 27 0.17 -14.67 -1.23
C LEU A 27 0.84 -16.05 -1.12
N ALA A 28 1.79 -16.21 -0.20
CA ALA A 28 2.40 -17.51 0.08
C ALA A 28 1.36 -18.55 0.53
N GLY A 29 0.41 -18.17 1.40
CA GLY A 29 -0.70 -19.03 1.82
C GLY A 29 -1.65 -19.41 0.68
N ALA A 30 -1.79 -18.55 -0.34
CA ALA A 30 -2.54 -18.80 -1.56
C ALA A 30 -1.73 -19.59 -2.62
N SER A 31 -0.57 -20.14 -2.26
CA SER A 31 0.33 -20.90 -3.14
C SER A 31 0.89 -20.09 -4.32
N VAL A 32 1.01 -18.77 -4.18
CA VAL A 32 1.72 -17.92 -5.13
C VAL A 32 3.22 -18.14 -4.98
N SER A 33 3.95 -18.21 -6.10
CA SER A 33 5.40 -18.45 -6.05
C SER A 33 6.13 -17.32 -5.33
N GLU A 34 7.30 -17.61 -4.75
CA GLU A 34 8.10 -16.58 -4.06
C GLU A 34 8.55 -15.48 -5.02
N SER A 35 8.93 -15.84 -6.26
CA SER A 35 9.33 -14.87 -7.29
C SER A 35 8.18 -13.93 -7.65
N GLU A 36 6.99 -14.49 -7.90
CA GLU A 36 5.81 -13.68 -8.23
C GLU A 36 5.36 -12.83 -7.03
N THR A 37 5.41 -13.39 -5.81
CA THR A 37 5.13 -12.64 -4.59
C THR A 37 6.05 -11.44 -4.47
N ARG A 38 7.36 -11.62 -4.73
CA ARG A 38 8.34 -10.53 -4.69
C ARG A 38 8.05 -9.48 -5.76
N GLU A 39 7.78 -9.89 -6.99
CA GLU A 39 7.42 -8.99 -8.09
C GLU A 39 6.19 -8.13 -7.75
N ILE A 40 5.14 -8.75 -7.18
CA ILE A 40 3.92 -8.04 -6.75
C ILE A 40 4.25 -7.03 -5.64
N ILE A 41 4.98 -7.44 -4.60
CA ILE A 41 5.32 -6.57 -3.47
C ILE A 41 6.21 -5.41 -3.91
N ASP A 42 7.19 -5.66 -4.79
CA ASP A 42 8.07 -4.63 -5.32
C ASP A 42 7.30 -3.61 -6.17
N ALA A 43 6.37 -4.08 -7.02
CA ALA A 43 5.51 -3.22 -7.82
C ALA A 43 4.61 -2.33 -6.93
N ILE A 44 3.94 -2.90 -5.93
CA ILE A 44 3.10 -2.16 -4.98
C ILE A 44 3.95 -1.14 -4.21
N SER A 45 5.11 -1.56 -3.69
CA SER A 45 5.99 -0.70 -2.89
C SER A 45 6.54 0.46 -3.71
N SER A 46 6.89 0.24 -4.97
CA SER A 46 7.37 1.29 -5.87
C SER A 46 6.31 2.37 -6.11
N LEU A 47 5.06 1.97 -6.42
CA LEU A 47 3.94 2.90 -6.59
C LEU A 47 3.65 3.65 -5.29
N TYR A 48 3.59 2.94 -4.18
CA TYR A 48 3.27 3.51 -2.88
C TYR A 48 4.29 4.56 -2.43
N LEU A 49 5.59 4.27 -2.57
CA LEU A 49 6.65 5.20 -2.19
C LEU A 49 6.64 6.46 -3.05
N LYS A 50 6.41 6.31 -4.35
CA LYS A 50 6.27 7.46 -5.27
C LYS A 50 5.11 8.37 -4.88
N GLU A 51 3.95 7.82 -4.55
CA GLU A 51 2.82 8.64 -4.10
C GLU A 51 3.03 9.21 -2.69
N THR A 52 3.70 8.46 -1.81
CA THR A 52 4.09 8.95 -0.48
C THR A 52 4.99 10.18 -0.55
N GLU A 53 5.94 10.21 -1.49
CA GLU A 53 6.80 11.38 -1.70
C GLU A 53 5.99 12.61 -2.11
N LYS A 54 5.03 12.45 -3.04
CA LYS A 54 4.13 13.56 -3.43
C LYS A 54 3.29 14.06 -2.25
N ILE A 55 2.73 13.15 -1.47
CA ILE A 55 1.95 13.49 -0.28
C ILE A 55 2.81 14.24 0.74
N ALA A 56 4.04 13.78 0.98
CA ALA A 56 4.96 14.42 1.91
C ALA A 56 5.31 15.85 1.44
N GLU A 57 5.64 16.02 0.16
CA GLU A 57 5.91 17.34 -0.43
C GLU A 57 4.70 18.28 -0.34
N GLU A 58 3.49 17.77 -0.55
CA GLU A 58 2.26 18.55 -0.43
C GLU A 58 2.00 18.97 1.02
N CYS A 59 2.16 18.04 1.97
CA CYS A 59 1.99 18.30 3.40
C CYS A 59 3.04 19.24 3.99
N GLU A 60 4.26 19.25 3.42
CA GLU A 60 5.31 20.21 3.78
C GLU A 60 4.95 21.64 3.34
N ARG A 61 4.20 21.80 2.24
CA ARG A 61 3.74 23.09 1.73
C ARG A 61 2.47 23.57 2.43
N ASP A 62 1.53 22.66 2.68
CA ASP A 62 0.25 22.92 3.34
C ASP A 62 -0.10 21.77 4.29
N ILE A 63 -0.02 22.01 5.60
CA ILE A 63 -0.34 20.98 6.60
C ILE A 63 -1.80 20.52 6.53
N MET A 64 -2.71 21.36 6.01
CA MET A 64 -4.12 20.99 5.82
C MET A 64 -4.32 20.01 4.66
N ALA A 65 -3.29 19.77 3.84
CA ALA A 65 -3.32 18.73 2.81
C ALA A 65 -3.53 17.33 3.42
N LEU A 66 -3.16 17.12 4.68
CA LEU A 66 -3.39 15.86 5.40
C LEU A 66 -4.87 15.45 5.46
N GLU A 67 -5.80 16.40 5.41
CA GLU A 67 -7.25 16.12 5.40
C GLU A 67 -7.76 15.64 4.03
N LYS A 68 -6.96 15.81 2.97
CA LYS A 68 -7.34 15.57 1.57
C LYS A 68 -6.61 14.39 0.94
N VAL A 69 -5.47 13.99 1.50
CA VAL A 69 -4.66 12.87 1.00
C VAL A 69 -5.19 11.52 1.52
N PRO A 70 -5.01 10.43 0.76
CA PRO A 70 -5.44 9.11 1.20
C PRO A 70 -4.70 8.67 2.46
N SER A 71 -5.39 7.97 3.37
CA SER A 71 -4.74 7.33 4.51
C SER A 71 -3.65 6.35 4.05
N PRO A 72 -2.65 6.01 4.89
CA PRO A 72 -1.62 5.04 4.52
C PRO A 72 -2.18 3.68 4.07
N LEU A 73 -3.28 3.21 4.67
CA LEU A 73 -3.94 1.97 4.23
C LEU A 73 -4.69 2.16 2.91
N GLY A 74 -5.43 3.26 2.76
CA GLY A 74 -6.15 3.56 1.52
C GLY A 74 -5.21 3.72 0.32
N LEU A 75 -4.05 4.34 0.51
CA LEU A 75 -3.02 4.42 -0.51
C LEU A 75 -2.49 3.02 -0.88
N PHE A 76 -2.25 2.17 0.12
CA PHE A 76 -1.77 0.80 -0.11
C PHE A 76 -2.77 -0.02 -0.94
N VAL A 77 -4.07 0.06 -0.61
CA VAL A 77 -5.12 -0.63 -1.37
C VAL A 77 -5.25 -0.05 -2.79
N SER A 78 -5.12 1.27 -2.96
CA SER A 78 -5.09 1.88 -4.30
C SER A 78 -3.93 1.35 -5.15
N CYS A 79 -2.74 1.20 -4.57
CA CYS A 79 -1.60 0.56 -5.25
C CYS A 79 -1.87 -0.91 -5.58
N ILE A 80 -2.51 -1.67 -4.67
CA ILE A 80 -2.95 -3.05 -4.96
C ILE A 80 -3.89 -3.06 -6.17
N SER A 81 -4.90 -2.19 -6.21
CA SER A 81 -5.87 -2.13 -7.30
C SER A 81 -5.21 -1.88 -8.65
N GLN A 82 -4.15 -1.06 -8.70
CA GLN A 82 -3.39 -0.81 -9.92
C GLN A 82 -2.60 -2.05 -10.34
N VAL A 83 -1.85 -2.66 -9.41
CA VAL A 83 -1.03 -3.85 -9.72
C VAL A 83 -1.89 -5.06 -10.09
N ALA A 84 -3.05 -5.23 -9.45
CA ALA A 84 -3.95 -6.34 -9.70
C ALA A 84 -4.43 -6.46 -11.16
N GLN A 85 -4.41 -5.36 -11.93
CA GLN A 85 -4.78 -5.34 -13.34
C GLN A 85 -3.74 -6.06 -14.24
N ASP A 86 -2.49 -6.11 -13.80
CA ASP A 86 -1.37 -6.66 -14.57
C ASP A 86 -0.92 -8.06 -14.10
N VAL A 87 -1.46 -8.53 -12.96
CA VAL A 87 -1.14 -9.84 -12.39
C VAL A 87 -1.79 -10.96 -13.20
N ARG A 88 -0.96 -11.92 -13.64
CA ARG A 88 -1.41 -13.04 -14.49
C ARG A 88 -1.84 -14.27 -13.70
N SER A 89 -1.31 -14.48 -12.50
CA SER A 89 -1.71 -15.61 -11.65
C SER A 89 -3.13 -15.42 -11.15
N PRO A 90 -4.04 -16.37 -11.42
CA PRO A 90 -5.41 -16.29 -10.92
C PRO A 90 -5.49 -16.23 -9.38
N ALA A 91 -4.61 -16.97 -8.69
CA ALA A 91 -4.59 -17.00 -7.23
C ALA A 91 -4.15 -15.66 -6.63
N ALA A 92 -3.13 -15.03 -7.22
CA ALA A 92 -2.69 -13.72 -6.81
C ALA A 92 -3.75 -12.65 -7.15
N ALA A 93 -4.28 -12.66 -8.38
CA ALA A 93 -5.30 -11.72 -8.82
C ALA A 93 -6.56 -11.78 -7.95
N ASP A 94 -7.08 -12.97 -7.65
CA ASP A 94 -8.24 -13.17 -6.76
C ASP A 94 -7.98 -12.63 -5.34
N LEU A 95 -6.80 -12.90 -4.77
CA LEU A 95 -6.44 -12.37 -3.45
C LEU A 95 -6.36 -10.84 -3.46
N LEU A 96 -5.72 -10.24 -4.45
CA LEU A 96 -5.60 -8.79 -4.56
C LEU A 96 -6.96 -8.12 -4.78
N GLN A 97 -7.83 -8.73 -5.60
CA GLN A 97 -9.20 -8.25 -5.80
C GLN A 97 -10.03 -8.30 -4.51
N LYS A 98 -9.87 -9.35 -3.69
CA LYS A 98 -10.53 -9.43 -2.38
C LYS A 98 -10.10 -8.30 -1.45
N TYR A 99 -8.83 -7.88 -1.49
CA TYR A 99 -8.36 -6.73 -0.73
C TYR A 99 -9.04 -5.43 -1.17
N VAL A 100 -9.17 -5.22 -2.47
CA VAL A 100 -9.83 -4.03 -3.03
C VAL A 100 -11.32 -4.04 -2.67
N ALA A 101 -12.01 -5.15 -2.89
CA ALA A 101 -13.43 -5.28 -2.57
C ALA A 101 -13.71 -5.09 -1.06
N ALA A 102 -12.89 -5.67 -0.18
CA ALA A 102 -13.06 -5.50 1.27
C ALA A 102 -12.85 -4.05 1.73
N TRP A 103 -12.01 -3.28 1.02
CA TRP A 103 -11.84 -1.86 1.28
C TRP A 103 -13.03 -1.04 0.78
N GLU A 104 -13.54 -1.35 -0.42
CA GLU A 104 -14.75 -0.73 -0.97
C GLU A 104 -15.97 -0.96 -0.07
N ASP A 105 -16.12 -2.15 0.51
CA ASP A 105 -17.20 -2.48 1.44
C ASP A 105 -17.08 -1.77 2.80
N TRP A 106 -15.87 -1.33 3.17
CA TRP A 106 -15.61 -0.66 4.46
C TRP A 106 -15.80 0.86 4.42
N MET A 107 -15.64 1.46 3.23
CA MET A 107 -15.75 2.90 2.96
C MET A 107 -17.20 3.36 2.77
#